data_AF-A0A0W8D1A9-F1
#
_entry.id   AF-A0A0W8D1A9-F1
#
_cell.length_a   1.000
_cell.length_b   1.000
_cell.length_c   1.000
_cell.angle_alpha   90.00
_cell.angle_beta   90.00
_cell.angle_gamma   90.00
#
_symmetry.space_group_name_H-M   'P 1'
#
loop_
_entity.id
_entity.type
_entity.pdbx_description
1 polymer ?
#
loop_
_entity_poly.entity_id
_entity_poly.type
_entity_poly.pdbx_seq_one_letter_code
_entity_poly.pdbx_strand_id
1 'polypeptide(L)'
;MIRSIRELVAPEDVGVTLPHEHVLHRIGANSATASSNADLEIRFEDLIDYRLDPFAHGGRNLLMQKEDEAFRELEKLQQLKGKNLKPLVVDVTLPIQGRDVFVKERLHLDKRLEDLNLLTVTTFEVERINDAFAIGLTAKEQSERIAKTLEAELMFGIESGGSVVFPGAIYQQICAVNGELSAKEQVLAHGLGLVCTVETLL
;
A
#
# COMPACT_ATOMS: atom_id res chain seq x y z
N MET A 1 -19.56 1.44 5.80
CA MET A 1 -18.41 1.68 6.70
C MET A 1 -17.14 1.50 5.91
N ILE A 2 -16.16 2.38 6.10
CA ILE A 2 -14.80 2.27 5.54
C ILE A 2 -13.91 1.72 6.65
N ARG A 3 -13.08 0.72 6.37
CA ARG A 3 -12.14 0.17 7.36
C ARG A 3 -10.83 0.95 7.28
N SER A 4 -10.50 1.73 8.31
CA SER A 4 -9.15 2.27 8.49
C SER A 4 -8.21 1.16 8.97
N ILE A 5 -6.93 1.47 9.19
CA ILE A 5 -5.98 0.43 9.64
C ILE A 5 -6.34 -0.21 10.99
N ARG A 6 -7.22 0.40 11.80
CA ARG A 6 -7.66 -0.09 13.11
C ARG A 6 -9.17 -0.06 13.34
N GLU A 7 -9.87 0.93 12.81
CA GLU A 7 -11.27 1.20 13.16
C GLU A 7 -12.18 1.25 11.92
N LEU A 8 -13.48 1.17 12.16
CA LEU A 8 -14.48 1.41 11.12
C LEU A 8 -14.88 2.89 11.16
N VAL A 9 -14.67 3.57 10.06
CA VAL A 9 -15.02 4.99 9.85
C VAL A 9 -16.32 5.06 9.06
N ALA A 10 -17.26 5.89 9.50
CA ALA A 10 -18.49 6.11 8.74
C ALA A 10 -18.17 6.98 7.50
N PRO A 11 -18.70 6.68 6.30
CA PRO A 11 -18.43 7.49 5.11
C PRO A 11 -18.74 8.99 5.29
N GLU A 12 -19.74 9.32 6.09
CA GLU A 12 -20.15 10.68 6.45
C GLU A 12 -19.15 11.43 7.34
N ASP A 13 -18.20 10.74 7.98
CA ASP A 13 -17.15 11.31 8.82
C ASP A 13 -15.84 11.56 8.05
N VAL A 14 -15.81 11.23 6.75
CA VAL A 14 -14.64 11.40 5.88
C VAL A 14 -14.66 12.76 5.19
N GLY A 15 -13.56 13.49 5.34
CA GLY A 15 -13.32 14.78 4.68
C GLY A 15 -12.55 14.65 3.36
N VAL A 16 -11.59 15.56 3.17
CA VAL A 16 -10.68 15.54 2.01
C VAL A 16 -9.98 14.20 1.92
N THR A 17 -10.01 13.57 0.75
CA THR A 17 -9.43 12.25 0.54
C THR A 17 -8.26 12.32 -0.44
N LEU A 18 -7.14 11.71 -0.07
CA LEU A 18 -6.01 11.39 -0.93
C LEU A 18 -6.05 9.89 -1.23
N PRO A 19 -6.58 9.47 -2.39
CA PRO A 19 -6.95 8.07 -2.65
C PRO A 19 -5.78 7.18 -3.10
N HIS A 20 -4.59 7.75 -3.34
CA HIS A 20 -3.46 7.02 -3.91
C HIS A 20 -2.14 7.64 -3.45
N GLU A 21 -1.73 7.29 -2.24
CA GLU A 21 -0.48 7.81 -1.65
C GLU A 21 0.44 6.67 -1.20
N HIS A 22 1.71 7.00 -0.98
CA HIS A 22 2.67 6.11 -0.34
C HIS A 22 3.14 6.78 0.95
N VAL A 23 2.80 6.19 2.11
CA VAL A 23 3.11 6.81 3.42
C VAL A 23 4.47 6.40 3.94
N LEU A 24 4.73 5.08 3.99
CA LEU A 24 6.03 4.52 4.35
C LEU A 24 6.44 3.47 3.32
N HIS A 25 7.52 3.71 2.59
CA HIS A 25 7.91 2.88 1.47
C HIS A 25 9.42 2.83 1.23
N ARG A 26 9.82 1.82 0.46
CA ARG A 26 11.19 1.58 -0.01
C ARG A 26 11.28 1.38 -1.53
N ILE A 27 10.45 2.10 -2.29
CA ILE A 27 10.42 2.05 -3.77
C ILE A 27 11.83 2.16 -4.39
N GLY A 28 12.66 3.07 -3.89
CA GLY A 28 14.03 3.26 -4.36
C GLY A 28 15.04 2.17 -3.98
N ALA A 29 14.66 1.16 -3.18
CA ALA A 29 15.62 0.23 -2.58
C ALA A 29 16.35 -0.65 -3.60
N ASN A 30 15.72 -0.95 -4.74
CA ASN A 30 16.36 -1.73 -5.79
C ASN A 30 17.48 -0.96 -6.51
N SER A 31 17.45 0.37 -6.47
CA SER A 31 18.50 1.25 -7.00
C SER A 31 19.54 1.65 -5.94
N ALA A 32 19.18 1.54 -4.66
CA ALA A 32 20.04 1.84 -3.51
C ALA A 32 21.05 0.71 -3.24
N THR A 33 21.89 0.39 -4.23
CA THR A 33 23.06 -0.45 -4.01
C THR A 33 24.29 0.42 -3.74
N ALA A 34 24.91 0.20 -2.58
CA ALA A 34 26.30 0.56 -2.24
C ALA A 34 26.66 2.02 -1.86
N SER A 35 25.83 2.75 -1.10
CA SER A 35 26.36 3.87 -0.29
C SER A 35 25.93 3.75 1.16
N SER A 36 26.88 3.94 2.07
CA SER A 36 26.73 3.81 3.52
C SER A 36 25.51 4.55 4.06
N ASN A 37 24.84 3.97 5.06
CA ASN A 37 23.73 4.55 5.85
C ASN A 37 23.98 5.95 6.46
N ALA A 38 25.17 6.53 6.26
CA ALA A 38 25.60 7.80 6.85
C ALA A 38 25.17 9.06 6.06
N ASP A 39 24.68 8.96 4.81
CA ASP A 39 24.35 10.14 3.97
C ASP A 39 22.96 10.02 3.31
N LEU A 40 21.91 9.84 4.12
CA LEU A 40 20.50 9.70 3.68
C LEU A 40 19.68 11.01 3.64
N GLU A 41 20.24 12.21 3.90
CA GLU A 41 19.50 13.49 3.94
C GLU A 41 19.49 14.30 2.62
N ILE A 42 18.30 14.60 2.10
CA ILE A 42 18.16 15.19 0.75
C ILE A 42 18.62 16.63 0.85
N ARG A 43 19.65 16.99 0.08
CA ARG A 43 20.18 18.36 0.11
C ARG A 43 19.51 19.22 -0.95
N PHE A 44 19.55 20.53 -0.73
CA PHE A 44 18.89 21.46 -1.63
C PHE A 44 19.55 21.46 -3.03
N GLU A 45 20.87 21.32 -3.06
CA GLU A 45 21.69 21.20 -4.26
C GLU A 45 21.32 19.99 -5.14
N ASP A 46 20.83 18.90 -4.56
CA ASP A 46 20.47 17.67 -5.28
C ASP A 46 19.11 17.78 -6.00
N LEU A 47 18.29 18.80 -5.69
CA LEU A 47 16.91 18.90 -6.15
C LEU A 47 16.77 19.12 -7.66
N ILE A 48 17.81 19.58 -8.34
CA ILE A 48 17.81 19.69 -9.81
C ILE A 48 17.97 18.28 -10.41
N ASP A 49 18.89 17.49 -9.87
CA ASP A 49 19.15 16.13 -10.33
C ASP A 49 17.91 15.25 -10.15
N TYR A 50 17.28 15.29 -8.97
CA TYR A 50 16.05 14.51 -8.71
C TYR A 50 14.87 14.89 -9.61
N ARG A 51 14.81 16.13 -10.12
CA ARG A 51 13.77 16.55 -11.06
C ARG A 51 14.02 16.01 -12.48
N LEU A 52 15.28 15.76 -12.84
CA LEU A 52 15.66 15.20 -14.13
C LEU A 52 15.64 13.67 -14.10
N ASP A 53 16.11 13.09 -13.01
CA ASP A 53 16.11 11.65 -12.73
C ASP A 53 15.75 11.41 -11.25
N PRO A 54 14.51 11.01 -10.93
CA PRO A 54 14.11 10.69 -9.56
C PRO A 54 14.93 9.56 -8.91
N PHE A 55 15.62 8.75 -9.71
CA PHE A 55 16.52 7.68 -9.26
C PHE A 55 17.98 8.13 -9.09
N ALA A 56 18.30 9.40 -9.36
CA ALA A 56 19.61 9.97 -9.08
C ALA A 56 20.05 9.68 -7.63
N HIS A 57 21.36 9.73 -7.38
CA HIS A 57 21.92 9.51 -6.04
C HIS A 57 21.48 8.16 -5.41
N GLY A 58 21.32 7.13 -6.25
CA GLY A 58 20.99 5.77 -5.81
C GLY A 58 19.53 5.57 -5.39
N GLY A 59 18.58 6.34 -5.95
CA GLY A 59 17.15 6.17 -5.66
C GLY A 59 16.72 6.66 -4.27
N ARG A 60 17.58 7.41 -3.60
CA ARG A 60 17.40 7.86 -2.21
C ARG A 60 16.15 8.74 -2.01
N ASN A 61 15.82 9.55 -3.02
CA ASN A 61 14.60 10.37 -3.05
C ASN A 61 13.29 9.54 -3.06
N LEU A 62 13.37 8.25 -3.36
CA LEU A 62 12.22 7.33 -3.40
C LEU A 62 12.16 6.40 -2.17
N LEU A 63 12.83 6.80 -1.08
CA LEU A 63 12.77 6.14 0.22
C LEU A 63 12.06 7.05 1.22
N MET A 64 10.94 6.57 1.76
CA MET A 64 10.22 7.22 2.86
C MET A 64 10.07 6.21 3.98
N GLN A 65 11.14 6.02 4.77
CA GLN A 65 11.21 4.97 5.79
C GLN A 65 11.18 5.52 7.22
N LYS A 66 11.42 6.82 7.38
CA LYS A 66 11.46 7.48 8.68
C LYS A 66 10.06 7.91 9.08
N GLU A 67 9.55 7.29 10.14
CA GLU A 67 8.23 7.56 10.67
C GLU A 67 8.00 9.05 10.97
N ASP A 68 8.98 9.74 11.58
CA ASP A 68 8.85 11.15 11.94
C ASP A 68 8.75 12.09 10.72
N GLU A 69 9.37 11.73 9.59
CA GLU A 69 9.24 12.49 8.35
C GLU A 69 7.84 12.32 7.76
N ALA A 70 7.31 11.08 7.75
CA ALA A 70 5.94 10.81 7.35
C ALA A 70 4.91 11.51 8.26
N PHE A 71 5.12 11.48 9.59
CA PHE A 71 4.27 12.18 10.55
C PHE A 71 4.21 13.68 10.25
N ARG A 72 5.36 14.33 10.07
CA ARG A 72 5.42 15.78 9.83
C ARG A 72 4.69 16.21 8.56
N GLU A 73 4.70 15.39 7.51
CA GLU A 73 3.96 15.69 6.28
C GLU A 73 2.46 15.46 6.46
N LEU A 74 2.05 14.37 7.13
CA LEU A 74 0.64 14.05 7.38
C LEU A 74 -0.01 14.97 8.42
N GLU A 75 0.74 15.50 9.38
CA GLU A 75 0.26 16.47 10.37
C GLU A 75 -0.25 17.75 9.68
N LYS A 76 0.36 18.16 8.56
CA LYS A 76 -0.11 19.30 7.77
C LYS A 76 -1.51 19.06 7.20
N LEU A 77 -1.84 17.82 6.84
CA LEU A 77 -3.17 17.46 6.34
C LEU A 77 -4.23 17.54 7.44
N GLN A 78 -3.88 17.31 8.71
CA GLN A 78 -4.82 17.43 9.83
C GLN A 78 -5.40 18.85 9.96
N GLN A 79 -4.71 19.87 9.43
CA GLN A 79 -5.21 21.25 9.36
C GLN A 79 -6.41 21.40 8.41
N LEU A 80 -6.62 20.45 7.50
CA LEU A 80 -7.77 20.40 6.60
C LEU A 80 -9.00 19.74 7.24
N LYS A 81 -8.94 19.36 8.53
CA LYS A 81 -10.08 18.75 9.22
C LYS A 81 -11.27 19.71 9.24
N GLY A 82 -12.43 19.18 8.88
CA GLY A 82 -13.71 19.84 9.09
C GLY A 82 -14.13 19.72 10.56
N LYS A 83 -15.24 20.37 10.92
CA LYS A 83 -15.78 20.34 12.30
C LYS A 83 -15.94 18.92 12.85
N ASN A 84 -16.31 17.96 12.00
CA ASN A 84 -16.44 16.53 12.31
C ASN A 84 -15.86 15.63 11.20
N LEU A 85 -15.10 16.19 10.25
CA LEU A 85 -14.62 15.45 9.08
C LEU A 85 -13.11 15.30 9.15
N LYS A 86 -12.63 14.06 9.21
CA LYS A 86 -11.18 13.77 9.20
C LYS A 86 -10.73 13.50 7.76
N PRO A 87 -9.61 14.08 7.29
CA PRO A 87 -9.02 13.70 6.01
C PRO A 87 -8.73 12.20 5.96
N LEU A 88 -8.80 11.62 4.77
CA LEU A 88 -8.50 10.20 4.54
C LEU A 88 -7.28 10.08 3.62
N VAL A 89 -6.30 9.28 4.03
CA VAL A 89 -5.15 8.90 3.20
C VAL A 89 -5.20 7.41 2.96
N VAL A 90 -5.22 7.03 1.69
CA VAL A 90 -5.15 5.64 1.25
C VAL A 90 -3.71 5.33 0.85
N ASP A 91 -3.02 4.59 1.72
CA ASP A 91 -1.68 4.09 1.50
C ASP A 91 -1.72 2.84 0.62
N VAL A 92 -1.29 3.00 -0.63
CA VAL A 92 -1.28 1.95 -1.65
C VAL A 92 0.05 1.21 -1.75
N THR A 93 0.94 1.40 -0.77
CA THR A 93 2.26 0.75 -0.76
C THR A 93 2.13 -0.77 -0.89
N LEU A 94 2.87 -1.33 -1.84
CA LEU A 94 2.87 -2.76 -2.15
C LEU A 94 3.80 -3.57 -1.23
N PRO A 95 3.65 -4.90 -1.12
CA PRO A 95 4.55 -5.75 -0.33
C PRO A 95 6.03 -5.56 -0.69
N ILE A 96 6.40 -5.60 -1.98
CA ILE A 96 7.77 -5.34 -2.43
C ILE A 96 8.28 -3.95 -2.02
N GLN A 97 7.38 -2.96 -1.98
CA GLN A 97 7.66 -1.59 -1.56
C GLN A 97 7.70 -1.40 -0.03
N GLY A 98 7.49 -2.45 0.76
CA GLY A 98 7.63 -2.42 2.23
C GLY A 98 6.32 -2.30 3.01
N ARG A 99 5.17 -2.61 2.42
CA ARG A 99 3.87 -2.65 3.12
C ARG A 99 3.94 -3.42 4.45
N ASP A 100 4.35 -4.68 4.36
CA ASP A 100 4.35 -5.63 5.48
C ASP A 100 5.50 -5.34 6.47
N VAL A 101 6.56 -4.68 5.98
CA VAL A 101 7.72 -4.33 6.81
C VAL A 101 7.37 -3.22 7.80
N PHE A 102 6.61 -2.20 7.36
CA PHE A 102 6.30 -1.02 8.18
C PHE A 102 4.94 -1.08 8.88
N VAL A 103 4.41 -2.28 9.16
CA VAL A 103 3.10 -2.47 9.83
C VAL A 103 3.09 -1.79 11.20
N LYS A 104 4.17 -1.96 11.98
CA LYS A 104 4.28 -1.38 13.33
C LYS A 104 4.34 0.14 13.29
N GLU A 105 5.09 0.70 12.35
CA GLU A 105 5.27 2.14 12.16
C GLU A 105 3.96 2.78 11.67
N ARG A 106 3.22 2.14 10.75
CA ARG A 106 1.88 2.60 10.33
C ARG A 106 0.90 2.66 11.49
N LEU A 107 0.90 1.64 12.34
CA LEU A 107 0.08 1.59 13.55
C LEU A 107 0.45 2.68 14.57
N HIS A 108 1.74 3.06 14.63
CA HIS A 108 2.18 4.14 15.49
C HIS A 108 1.82 5.51 14.90
N LEU A 109 1.97 5.70 13.59
CA LEU A 109 1.54 6.90 12.86
C LEU A 109 0.05 7.18 13.05
N ASP A 110 -0.81 6.19 12.83
CA ASP A 110 -2.26 6.30 13.02
C ASP A 110 -2.62 6.71 14.45
N LYS A 111 -1.92 6.15 15.45
CA LYS A 111 -2.11 6.55 16.85
C LYS A 111 -1.72 8.01 17.10
N ARG A 112 -0.68 8.51 16.42
CA ARG A 112 -0.21 9.90 16.55
C ARG A 112 -1.08 10.89 15.77
N LEU A 113 -1.69 10.45 14.67
CA LEU A 113 -2.45 11.27 13.73
C LEU A 113 -3.96 11.25 14.05
N GLU A 114 -4.33 11.67 15.26
CA GLU A 114 -5.71 11.53 15.80
C GLU A 114 -6.82 12.14 14.92
N ASP A 115 -6.53 13.21 14.18
CA ASP A 115 -7.46 13.91 13.29
C ASP A 115 -7.37 13.48 11.80
N LEU A 116 -6.75 12.33 11.49
CA LEU A 116 -6.62 11.82 10.13
C LEU A 116 -6.96 10.32 10.09
N ASN A 117 -7.68 9.91 9.07
CA ASN A 117 -7.95 8.50 8.80
C ASN A 117 -6.83 7.95 7.91
N LEU A 118 -6.10 6.95 8.39
CA LEU A 118 -5.13 6.20 7.59
C LEU A 118 -5.73 4.85 7.18
N LEU A 119 -5.69 4.55 5.89
CA LEU A 119 -6.14 3.29 5.32
C LEU A 119 -4.97 2.62 4.60
N THR A 120 -4.81 1.31 4.76
CA THR A 120 -3.90 0.49 3.96
C THR A 120 -4.69 -0.40 3.01
N VAL A 121 -4.04 -0.88 1.96
CA VAL A 121 -4.67 -1.75 0.95
C VAL A 121 -4.15 -3.19 1.02
N THR A 122 -4.99 -4.12 0.57
CA THR A 122 -4.55 -5.46 0.14
C THR A 122 -4.29 -5.46 -1.37
N THR A 123 -3.41 -6.33 -1.84
CA THR A 123 -3.01 -6.45 -3.25
C THR A 123 -2.41 -7.83 -3.50
N PHE A 124 -2.34 -8.25 -4.76
CA PHE A 124 -1.63 -9.47 -5.13
C PHE A 124 -0.59 -9.17 -6.22
N GLU A 125 0.68 -9.47 -5.92
CA GLU A 125 1.80 -9.26 -6.84
C GLU A 125 1.76 -10.32 -7.95
N VAL A 126 1.69 -9.88 -9.21
CA VAL A 126 1.60 -10.77 -10.37
C VAL A 126 2.80 -11.71 -10.48
N GLU A 127 3.96 -11.28 -9.98
CA GLU A 127 5.20 -12.06 -9.90
C GLU A 127 5.06 -13.29 -9.00
N ARG A 128 4.15 -13.27 -8.02
CA ARG A 128 3.85 -14.42 -7.15
C ARG A 128 3.10 -15.53 -7.87
N ILE A 129 2.50 -15.26 -9.03
CA ILE A 129 1.92 -16.28 -9.92
C ILE A 129 3.07 -16.96 -10.67
N ASN A 130 3.81 -17.81 -9.96
CA ASN A 130 4.93 -18.59 -10.49
C ASN A 130 4.57 -20.09 -10.51
N ASP A 131 5.50 -20.92 -10.99
CA ASP A 131 5.27 -22.37 -11.08
C ASP A 131 4.84 -22.93 -9.72
N ALA A 132 5.54 -22.60 -8.64
CA ALA A 132 5.21 -23.09 -7.30
C ALA A 132 3.79 -22.72 -6.85
N PHE A 133 3.34 -21.51 -7.16
CA PHE A 133 1.96 -21.09 -6.90
C PHE A 133 0.94 -21.85 -7.75
N ALA A 134 1.29 -22.13 -9.01
CA ALA A 134 0.44 -22.76 -10.02
C ALA A 134 0.49 -24.30 -10.05
N ILE A 135 1.40 -24.95 -9.31
CA ILE A 135 1.59 -26.42 -9.35
C ILE A 135 0.25 -27.12 -9.12
N GLY A 136 -0.17 -27.90 -10.12
CA GLY A 136 -1.37 -28.72 -10.06
C GLY A 136 -2.68 -27.95 -10.13
N LEU A 137 -2.68 -26.65 -10.46
CA LEU A 137 -3.87 -25.81 -10.51
C LEU A 137 -4.19 -25.35 -11.93
N THR A 138 -5.46 -25.43 -12.29
CA THR A 138 -6.02 -24.72 -13.44
C THR A 138 -5.98 -23.21 -13.22
N ALA A 139 -6.08 -22.43 -14.30
CA ALA A 139 -6.15 -20.96 -14.22
C ALA A 139 -7.30 -20.48 -13.32
N LYS A 140 -8.45 -21.18 -13.33
CA LYS A 140 -9.59 -20.88 -12.47
C LYS A 140 -9.25 -21.09 -10.99
N GLU A 141 -8.63 -22.21 -10.63
CA GLU A 141 -8.24 -22.50 -9.24
C GLU A 141 -7.15 -21.54 -8.74
N GLN A 142 -6.26 -21.08 -9.65
CA GLN A 142 -5.31 -20.02 -9.35
C GLN A 142 -6.03 -18.70 -9.01
N SER A 143 -7.02 -18.30 -9.81
CA SER A 143 -7.85 -17.11 -9.53
C SER A 143 -8.61 -17.23 -8.20
N GLU A 144 -9.19 -18.39 -7.89
CA GLU A 144 -9.86 -18.64 -6.60
C GLU A 144 -8.89 -18.56 -5.42
N ARG A 145 -7.64 -19.03 -5.60
CA ARG A 145 -6.59 -18.93 -4.58
C ARG A 145 -6.18 -17.47 -4.35
N ILE A 146 -6.07 -16.67 -5.40
CA ILE A 146 -5.82 -15.22 -5.28
C ILE A 146 -6.96 -14.56 -4.49
N ALA A 147 -8.21 -14.84 -4.87
CA ALA A 147 -9.38 -14.28 -4.22
C ALA A 147 -9.39 -14.59 -2.71
N LYS A 148 -9.21 -15.87 -2.34
CA LYS A 148 -9.13 -16.30 -0.94
C LYS A 148 -7.98 -15.64 -0.17
N THR A 149 -6.86 -15.37 -0.83
CA THR A 149 -5.71 -14.69 -0.20
C THR A 149 -6.07 -13.24 0.13
N LEU A 150 -6.68 -12.52 -0.82
CA LEU A 150 -7.11 -11.13 -0.62
C LEU A 150 -8.23 -11.04 0.43
N GLU A 151 -9.20 -11.96 0.40
CA GLU A 151 -10.26 -12.05 1.41
C GLU A 151 -9.69 -12.35 2.81
N ALA A 152 -8.70 -13.23 2.91
CA ALA A 152 -8.04 -13.51 4.17
C ALA A 152 -7.33 -12.26 4.73
N GLU A 153 -6.61 -11.49 3.91
CA GLU A 153 -6.01 -10.23 4.36
C GLU A 153 -7.08 -9.21 4.77
N LEU A 154 -8.19 -9.11 4.03
CA LEU A 154 -9.31 -8.21 4.37
C LEU A 154 -9.99 -8.59 5.69
N MET A 155 -10.16 -9.88 5.97
CA MET A 155 -10.83 -10.35 7.19
C MET A 155 -9.90 -10.36 8.40
N PHE A 156 -8.71 -10.95 8.25
CA PHE A 156 -7.79 -11.26 9.36
C PHE A 156 -6.65 -10.24 9.50
N GLY A 157 -6.47 -9.35 8.53
CA GLY A 157 -5.42 -8.35 8.52
C GLY A 157 -4.08 -8.88 8.00
N ILE A 158 -3.11 -7.97 7.96
CA ILE A 158 -1.72 -8.22 7.57
C ILE A 158 -0.88 -8.21 8.84
N GLU A 159 -0.29 -9.35 9.19
CA GLU A 159 0.54 -9.52 10.38
C GLU A 159 2.02 -9.36 10.08
N SER A 160 2.73 -8.59 10.92
CA SER A 160 4.18 -8.51 10.90
C SER A 160 4.71 -8.17 12.30
N GLY A 161 5.67 -8.96 12.78
CA GLY A 161 6.30 -8.72 14.09
C GLY A 161 5.34 -8.68 15.28
N GLY A 162 4.26 -9.48 15.24
CA GLY A 162 3.21 -9.51 16.26
C GLY A 162 2.24 -8.33 16.25
N SER A 163 2.31 -7.48 15.22
CA SER A 163 1.37 -6.38 14.98
C SER A 163 0.49 -6.69 13.77
N VAL A 164 -0.77 -6.26 13.80
CA VAL A 164 -1.74 -6.51 12.73
C VAL A 164 -2.36 -5.19 12.27
N VAL A 165 -2.40 -4.97 10.95
CA VAL A 165 -3.16 -3.88 10.32
C VAL A 165 -4.26 -4.46 9.46
N PHE A 166 -5.42 -3.80 9.43
CA PHE A 166 -6.52 -4.24 8.59
C PHE A 166 -6.59 -3.41 7.31
N PRO A 167 -6.51 -4.03 6.12
CA PRO A 167 -6.71 -3.30 4.89
C PRO A 167 -8.18 -2.90 4.72
N GLY A 168 -8.38 -1.68 4.23
CA GLY A 168 -9.71 -1.12 4.00
C GLY A 168 -10.19 -1.16 2.56
N ALA A 169 -9.29 -1.47 1.63
CA ALA A 169 -9.55 -1.52 0.21
C ALA A 169 -8.61 -2.51 -0.47
N ILE A 170 -8.96 -2.87 -1.70
CA ILE A 170 -8.09 -3.59 -2.62
C ILE A 170 -7.48 -2.58 -3.58
N TYR A 171 -6.18 -2.66 -3.77
CA TYR A 171 -5.47 -1.92 -4.81
C TYR A 171 -4.79 -2.91 -5.73
N GLN A 172 -4.96 -2.72 -7.04
CA GLN A 172 -4.26 -3.53 -8.02
C GLN A 172 -3.81 -2.70 -9.20
N GLN A 173 -2.57 -2.91 -9.61
CA GLN A 173 -2.07 -2.51 -10.91
C GLN A 173 -2.12 -3.73 -11.84
N ILE A 174 -2.72 -3.56 -13.01
CA ILE A 174 -2.83 -4.58 -14.05
C ILE A 174 -2.19 -4.01 -15.31
N CYS A 175 -1.20 -4.70 -15.86
CA CYS A 175 -0.53 -4.27 -17.07
C CYS A 175 -1.18 -4.89 -18.31
N ALA A 176 -1.71 -4.05 -19.20
CA ALA A 176 -2.15 -4.45 -20.53
C ALA A 176 -1.15 -3.94 -21.57
N VAL A 177 -0.66 -4.85 -22.43
CA VAL A 177 0.21 -4.49 -23.54
C VAL A 177 -0.61 -4.58 -24.83
N ASN A 178 -0.71 -3.47 -25.57
CA ASN A 178 -1.54 -3.37 -26.78
C ASN A 178 -3.02 -3.72 -26.56
N GLY A 179 -3.53 -3.49 -25.34
CA GLY A 179 -4.92 -3.81 -24.98
C GLY A 179 -5.15 -5.28 -24.59
N GLU A 180 -4.11 -6.11 -24.56
CA GLU A 180 -4.20 -7.52 -24.17
C GLU A 180 -3.55 -7.77 -22.81
N LEU A 181 -4.21 -8.61 -22.01
CA LEU A 181 -3.68 -9.10 -20.74
C LEU A 181 -2.87 -10.37 -20.97
N SER A 182 -1.71 -10.45 -20.33
CA SER A 182 -0.95 -11.70 -20.26
C SER A 182 -1.74 -12.79 -19.51
N ALA A 183 -1.35 -14.05 -19.65
CA ALA A 183 -2.03 -15.15 -18.95
C ALA A 183 -2.06 -14.96 -17.42
N LYS A 184 -0.97 -14.43 -16.83
CA LYS A 184 -0.92 -14.13 -15.38
C LYS A 184 -1.85 -12.99 -15.01
N GLU A 185 -1.90 -11.95 -15.84
CA GLU A 185 -2.78 -10.79 -15.64
C GLU A 185 -4.25 -11.16 -15.78
N GLN A 186 -4.60 -12.09 -16.68
CA GLN A 186 -5.96 -12.64 -16.77
C GLN A 186 -6.33 -13.42 -15.51
N VAL A 187 -5.44 -14.29 -15.01
CA VAL A 187 -5.65 -15.03 -13.75
C VAL A 187 -5.85 -14.06 -12.58
N LEU A 188 -5.03 -13.00 -12.50
CA LEU A 188 -5.14 -11.96 -11.49
C LEU A 188 -6.46 -11.18 -11.60
N ALA A 189 -6.79 -10.67 -12.79
CA ALA A 189 -8.03 -9.93 -13.03
C ALA A 189 -9.27 -10.75 -12.69
N HIS A 190 -9.30 -12.03 -13.08
CA HIS A 190 -10.37 -12.96 -12.68
C HIS A 190 -10.39 -13.17 -11.17
N GLY A 191 -9.23 -13.33 -10.53
CA GLY A 191 -9.12 -13.45 -9.08
C GLY A 191 -9.72 -12.25 -8.35
N LEU A 192 -9.39 -11.03 -8.79
CA LEU A 192 -9.96 -9.80 -8.24
C LEU A 192 -11.47 -9.73 -8.40
N GLY A 193 -11.99 -10.14 -9.57
CA GLY A 193 -13.43 -10.16 -9.83
C GLY A 193 -14.20 -11.17 -8.97
N LEU A 194 -13.50 -12.17 -8.40
CA LEU A 194 -14.08 -13.12 -7.45
C LEU A 194 -14.10 -12.56 -6.02
N VAL A 195 -13.20 -11.64 -5.68
CA VAL A 195 -13.18 -11.01 -4.35
C VAL A 195 -14.50 -10.26 -4.15
N CYS A 196 -15.19 -10.52 -3.04
CA CYS A 196 -16.50 -9.94 -2.73
C CYS A 196 -17.67 -10.41 -3.61
N THR A 197 -17.53 -11.46 -4.43
CA THR A 197 -18.70 -12.21 -4.95
C THR A 197 -19.22 -13.25 -3.95
N VAL A 198 -18.49 -13.49 -2.86
CA VAL A 198 -19.02 -14.17 -1.67
C VAL A 198 -19.84 -13.15 -0.89
N GLU A 199 -21.08 -12.93 -1.34
CA GLU A 199 -22.10 -12.23 -0.57
C GLU A 199 -22.18 -12.80 0.85
N THR A 200 -22.41 -11.92 1.83
CA THR A 200 -22.79 -12.21 3.22
C THR A 200 -21.67 -12.68 4.16
N LEU A 201 -20.95 -11.74 4.77
CA LEU A 201 -20.42 -11.88 6.14
C LEU A 201 -20.21 -10.48 6.77
N LEU A 202 -21.31 -9.74 6.91
CA LEU A 202 -21.53 -8.76 7.99
C LEU A 202 -22.99 -8.89 8.44
#